data_AF-A0A1Y5SWE7-F1
#
_entry.id   AF-A0A1Y5SWE7-F1
#
_cell.length_a   1.000
_cell.length_b   1.000
_cell.length_c   1.000
_cell.angle_alpha   90.00
_cell.angle_beta   90.00
_cell.angle_gamma   90.00
#
_symmetry.space_group_name_H-M   'P 1'
#
loop_
_entity.id
_entity.type
_entity.pdbx_description
1 polymer ?
#
loop_
_entity_poly.entity_id
_entity_poly.type
_entity_poly.pdbx_seq_one_letter_code
_entity_poly.pdbx_strand_id
1 'polypeptide(L)'
;MFYPCSMVDFESPPTGWPRPPAALPHGWLNRPPNGARVTVAGLVLLRQRPGTAKGVVFVTLEDETGVCNVIVWRAIYERFRRAVIAGRCLRVTGRVQRDSGICHVIAEQVEDISWMLDDLLRVEATADENGADRG
;
A
#
# COMPACT_ATOMS: atom_id res chain seq x y z
N MET A 1 -13.68 20.00 17.46
CA MET A 1 -14.69 19.14 16.81
C MET A 1 -13.93 17.94 16.26
N PHE A 2 -13.78 16.89 17.08
CA PHE A 2 -13.00 15.71 16.75
C PHE A 2 -14.00 14.58 16.50
N TYR A 3 -14.00 14.00 15.30
CA TYR A 3 -14.84 12.86 14.97
C TYR A 3 -14.23 11.59 15.59
N PRO A 4 -14.97 10.84 16.43
CA PRO A 4 -14.57 9.50 16.85
C PRO A 4 -14.84 8.52 15.70
N CYS A 5 -13.77 7.97 15.13
CA CYS A 5 -13.83 6.86 14.19
C CYS A 5 -14.30 5.62 14.96
N SER A 6 -15.53 5.18 14.69
CA SER A 6 -16.12 3.98 15.29
C SER A 6 -16.07 2.81 14.30
N MET A 7 -15.42 1.74 14.75
CA MET A 7 -15.81 0.35 14.61
C MET A 7 -16.09 -0.18 13.18
N VAL A 8 -15.04 -0.75 12.58
CA VAL A 8 -15.17 -1.98 11.78
C VAL A 8 -14.40 -3.08 12.52
N ASP A 9 -15.14 -4.06 13.03
CA ASP A 9 -14.61 -5.21 13.73
C ASP A 9 -13.95 -6.17 12.72
N PHE A 10 -12.64 -5.98 12.49
CA PHE A 10 -11.80 -7.03 11.93
C PHE A 10 -11.29 -7.86 13.11
N GLU A 11 -11.78 -9.10 13.21
CA GLU A 11 -11.39 -10.12 14.17
C GLU A 11 -9.88 -10.00 14.51
N SER A 12 -9.58 -9.67 15.76
CA SER A 12 -8.22 -9.33 16.17
C SER A 12 -7.31 -10.55 16.05
N PRO A 13 -6.27 -10.55 15.18
CA PRO A 13 -5.26 -11.58 15.25
C PRO A 13 -4.51 -11.49 16.59
N PRO A 14 -4.03 -12.61 17.13
CA PRO A 14 -3.46 -12.69 18.47
C PRO A 14 -2.22 -11.80 18.54
N THR A 15 -2.25 -10.80 19.43
CA THR A 15 -1.10 -9.98 19.87
C THR A 15 0.03 -9.84 18.84
N GLY A 16 -0.22 -9.10 17.76
CA GLY A 16 0.77 -8.89 16.71
C GLY A 16 0.25 -8.04 15.56
N TRP A 17 1.14 -7.73 14.62
CA TRP A 17 0.82 -7.15 13.32
C TRP A 17 1.43 -8.01 12.20
N PRO A 18 0.82 -8.06 11.01
CA PRO A 18 1.37 -8.76 9.85
C PRO A 18 2.85 -8.43 9.61
N ARG A 19 3.66 -9.48 9.44
CA ARG A 19 5.08 -9.35 9.11
C ARG A 19 5.29 -9.58 7.62
N PRO A 20 6.30 -8.95 7.00
CA PRO A 20 6.67 -9.24 5.62
C PRO A 20 6.80 -10.75 5.37
N PRO A 21 6.24 -11.29 4.28
CA PRO A 21 5.67 -10.57 3.13
C PRO A 21 4.18 -10.20 3.24
N ALA A 22 3.51 -10.50 4.36
CA ALA A 22 2.10 -10.18 4.55
C ALA A 22 1.90 -8.67 4.70
N ALA A 23 0.95 -8.13 3.94
CA ALA A 23 0.63 -6.70 3.99
C ALA A 23 -0.07 -6.33 5.30
N LEU A 24 0.39 -5.24 5.89
CA LEU A 24 -0.19 -4.57 7.04
C LEU A 24 -1.17 -3.50 6.51
N PRO A 25 -2.47 -3.58 6.87
CA PRO A 25 -3.43 -2.54 6.55
C PRO A 25 -3.03 -1.19 7.13
N HIS A 26 -3.31 -0.10 6.42
CA HIS A 26 -3.02 1.26 6.89
C HIS A 26 -3.54 1.52 8.30
N GLY A 27 -4.78 1.11 8.60
CA GLY A 27 -5.42 1.31 9.91
C GLY A 27 -4.66 0.67 11.07
N TRP A 28 -3.72 -0.24 10.79
CA TRP A 28 -2.88 -0.91 11.78
C TRP A 28 -1.43 -0.41 11.76
N LEU A 29 -1.09 0.59 10.94
CA LEU A 29 0.24 1.17 10.88
C LEU A 29 0.70 1.76 12.21
N ASN A 30 -0.18 2.00 13.18
CA ASN A 30 0.16 2.45 14.53
C ASN A 30 0.68 1.33 15.46
N ARG A 31 0.43 0.05 15.14
CA ARG A 31 0.81 -1.09 15.99
C ARG A 31 2.33 -1.39 15.98
N PRO A 32 3.02 -1.40 14.81
CA PRO A 32 4.46 -1.62 14.80
C PRO A 32 5.21 -0.48 15.50
N PRO A 33 6.29 -0.77 16.26
CA PRO A 33 7.17 0.25 16.79
C PRO A 33 7.91 0.96 15.67
N ASN A 34 8.41 2.16 15.96
CA ASN A 34 9.23 2.91 15.01
C ASN A 34 10.46 2.09 14.58
N GLY A 35 10.80 2.11 13.29
CA GLY A 35 11.88 1.31 12.70
C GLY A 35 11.51 -0.15 12.39
N ALA A 36 10.33 -0.62 12.79
CA ALA A 36 9.86 -1.96 12.46
C ALA A 36 9.72 -2.14 10.96
N ARG A 37 10.15 -3.31 10.47
CA ARG A 37 9.97 -3.71 9.07
C ARG A 37 8.56 -4.22 8.85
N VAL A 38 7.87 -3.66 7.85
CA VAL A 38 6.49 -3.95 7.48
C VAL A 38 6.36 -4.06 5.96
N THR A 39 5.31 -4.72 5.50
CA THR A 39 4.89 -4.67 4.11
C THR A 39 3.55 -3.94 4.08
N VAL A 40 3.36 -3.01 3.16
CA VAL A 40 2.06 -2.37 2.87
C VAL A 40 1.72 -2.63 1.42
N ALA A 41 0.45 -2.66 1.07
CA ALA A 41 -0.01 -2.77 -0.30
C ALA A 41 -1.18 -1.83 -0.54
N GLY A 42 -1.27 -1.24 -1.72
CA GLY A 42 -2.36 -0.32 -2.03
C GLY A 42 -2.28 0.29 -3.42
N LEU A 43 -3.36 0.95 -3.80
CA LEU A 43 -3.45 1.72 -5.03
C LEU A 43 -2.57 2.96 -4.93
N VAL A 44 -1.86 3.30 -6.01
CA VAL A 44 -1.04 4.51 -6.03
C VAL A 44 -1.90 5.72 -6.35
N LEU A 45 -2.06 6.62 -5.39
CA LEU A 45 -2.80 7.87 -5.57
C LEU A 45 -1.96 8.95 -6.21
N LEU A 46 -0.75 9.18 -5.67
CA LEU A 46 0.11 10.27 -6.11
C LEU A 46 1.58 9.90 -6.03
N ARG A 47 2.37 10.58 -6.87
CA ARG A 47 3.83 10.55 -6.86
C ARG A 47 4.35 11.97 -6.86
N GLN A 48 5.19 12.30 -5.90
CA GLN A 48 5.82 13.60 -5.81
C GLN A 48 7.33 13.45 -5.81
N ARG A 49 8.00 14.30 -6.60
CA ARG A 49 9.45 14.41 -6.64
C ARG A 49 9.82 15.87 -6.45
N PRO A 50 9.95 16.35 -5.20
CA PRO A 50 10.26 17.75 -4.92
C PRO A 50 11.59 18.13 -5.61
N GLY A 51 11.60 19.27 -6.31
CA GLY A 51 12.80 19.72 -7.04
C GLY A 51 14.02 19.98 -6.13
N THR A 52 13.78 20.20 -4.83
CA THR A 52 14.79 20.47 -3.82
C THR A 52 15.31 19.22 -3.10
N ALA A 53 14.61 18.08 -3.19
CA ALA A 53 15.01 16.84 -2.54
C ALA A 53 15.81 15.96 -3.52
N LYS A 54 17.15 15.98 -3.41
CA LYS A 54 18.08 15.25 -4.29
C LYS A 54 17.79 13.74 -4.30
N GLY A 55 16.92 13.30 -5.21
CA GLY A 55 16.67 11.89 -5.50
C GLY A 55 15.64 11.18 -4.61
N VAL A 56 14.75 11.91 -3.94
CA VAL A 56 13.64 11.30 -3.17
C VAL A 56 12.36 11.31 -3.99
N VAL A 57 11.62 10.21 -3.96
CA VAL A 57 10.25 10.12 -4.48
C VAL A 57 9.32 9.79 -3.33
N PHE A 58 8.23 10.54 -3.21
CA PHE A 58 7.14 10.26 -2.30
C PHE A 58 6.02 9.57 -3.09
N VAL A 59 5.50 8.47 -2.56
CA VAL A 59 4.38 7.73 -3.14
C VAL A 59 3.32 7.62 -2.07
N THR A 60 2.07 8.02 -2.37
CA THR A 60 0.95 7.76 -1.47
C THR A 60 0.19 6.54 -1.97
N LEU A 61 0.08 5.54 -1.11
CA LEU A 61 -0.71 4.33 -1.33
C LEU A 61 -2.03 4.45 -0.56
N GLU A 62 -3.10 3.91 -1.12
CA GLU A 62 -4.40 3.80 -0.47
C GLU A 62 -4.84 2.35 -0.39
N ASP A 63 -5.35 1.96 0.78
CA ASP A 63 -6.20 0.79 0.97
C ASP A 63 -7.53 1.22 1.60
N GLU A 64 -8.45 0.27 1.80
CA GLU A 64 -9.78 0.53 2.37
C GLU A 64 -9.76 1.13 3.78
N THR A 65 -8.62 1.06 4.48
CA THR A 65 -8.43 1.56 5.84
C THR A 65 -7.72 2.92 5.90
N GLY A 66 -7.18 3.43 4.79
CA GLY A 66 -6.65 4.79 4.67
C GLY A 66 -5.40 4.92 3.78
N VAL A 67 -4.63 5.99 4.00
CA VAL A 67 -3.52 6.40 3.12
C VAL A 67 -2.13 6.23 3.75
N CYS A 68 -1.28 5.40 3.14
CA CYS A 68 0.10 5.20 3.55
C CYS A 68 1.07 6.05 2.72
N ASN A 69 1.86 6.89 3.38
CA ASN A 69 2.93 7.66 2.73
C ASN A 69 4.23 6.86 2.68
N VAL A 70 4.73 6.59 1.49
CA VAL A 70 5.96 5.86 1.24
C VAL A 70 7.05 6.81 0.77
N ILE A 71 8.24 6.71 1.38
CA ILE A 71 9.43 7.45 0.97
C ILE A 71 10.36 6.49 0.24
N VAL A 72 10.68 6.80 -1.01
CA VAL A 72 11.57 6.04 -1.87
C VAL A 72 12.83 6.85 -2.12
N TRP A 73 13.93 6.44 -1.48
CA TRP A 73 15.25 7.04 -1.70
C TRP A 73 15.83 6.67 -3.06
N ARG A 74 16.77 7.49 -3.55
CA ARG A 74 17.37 7.38 -4.88
C ARG A 74 17.81 5.97 -5.25
N ALA A 75 18.54 5.30 -4.37
CA ALA A 75 19.06 3.96 -4.63
C ALA A 75 17.93 2.92 -4.83
N ILE A 76 16.86 3.04 -4.05
CA ILE A 76 15.68 2.17 -4.15
C ILE A 76 14.87 2.51 -5.39
N TYR A 77 14.68 3.80 -5.68
CA TYR A 77 14.02 4.25 -6.91
C TYR A 77 14.76 3.76 -8.16
N GLU A 78 16.09 3.87 -8.21
CA GLU A 78 16.89 3.41 -9.35
C GLU A 78 16.77 1.90 -9.53
N ARG A 79 16.77 1.13 -8.43
CA ARG A 79 16.61 -0.33 -8.44
C ARG A 79 15.22 -0.78 -8.89
N PHE A 80 14.16 -0.10 -8.44
CA PHE A 80 12.76 -0.48 -8.70
C PHE A 80 12.04 0.51 -9.62
N ARG A 81 12.79 1.16 -10.52
CA ARG A 81 12.33 2.30 -11.34
C ARG A 81 11.01 2.03 -12.06
N ARG A 82 10.89 0.86 -12.70
CA ARG A 82 9.68 0.49 -13.46
C ARG A 82 8.45 0.45 -12.56
N ALA A 83 8.54 -0.25 -11.43
CA ALA A 83 7.44 -0.35 -10.47
C ALA A 83 7.07 1.03 -9.91
N VAL A 84 8.06 1.81 -9.48
CA VAL A 84 7.81 3.13 -8.89
C VAL A 84 7.19 4.10 -9.89
N ILE A 85 7.57 4.08 -11.17
CA ILE A 85 7.01 5.00 -12.18
C ILE A 85 5.62 4.54 -12.67
N ALA A 86 5.47 3.26 -13.01
CA ALA A 86 4.32 2.80 -13.79
C ALA A 86 3.26 2.02 -12.99
N GLY A 87 3.60 1.49 -11.81
CA GLY A 87 2.69 0.60 -11.08
C GLY A 87 1.44 1.32 -10.59
N ARG A 88 0.25 0.81 -10.92
CA ARG A 88 -1.04 1.32 -10.45
C ARG A 88 -1.38 0.81 -9.05
N CYS A 89 -0.92 -0.39 -8.71
CA CYS A 89 -0.99 -0.98 -7.38
C CYS A 89 0.39 -1.48 -6.99
N LEU A 90 0.85 -1.14 -5.78
CA LEU A 90 2.19 -1.48 -5.32
C LEU A 90 2.13 -2.26 -4.01
N ARG A 91 3.01 -3.25 -3.88
CA ARG A 91 3.41 -3.83 -2.60
C ARG A 91 4.77 -3.27 -2.22
N VAL A 92 4.85 -2.62 -1.07
CA VAL A 92 6.08 -2.00 -0.58
C VAL A 92 6.47 -2.65 0.74
N THR A 93 7.67 -3.21 0.79
CA THR A 93 8.29 -3.63 2.05
C THR A 93 9.31 -2.59 2.47
N GLY A 94 9.23 -2.15 3.73
CA GLY A 94 10.04 -1.05 4.24
C GLY A 94 9.98 -0.93 5.75
N ARG A 95 10.47 0.19 6.27
CA ARG A 95 10.49 0.48 7.71
C ARG A 95 9.55 1.60 8.07
N VAL A 96 8.78 1.41 9.13
CA VAL A 96 7.95 2.47 9.71
C VAL A 96 8.85 3.57 10.25
N GLN A 97 8.57 4.82 9.87
CA GLN A 97 9.17 6.02 10.44
C GLN A 97 8.07 6.96 10.88
N ARG A 98 8.07 7.31 12.17
CA ARG A 98 7.17 8.32 12.73
C ARG A 98 7.95 9.60 13.02
N ASP A 99 7.48 10.69 12.45
CA ASP A 99 8.02 12.01 12.74
C ASP A 99 6.86 13.02 12.79
N SER A 100 6.86 13.87 13.82
CA SER A 100 5.93 15.00 13.94
C SER A 100 4.44 14.62 13.77
N GLY A 101 4.06 13.43 14.24
CA GLY A 101 2.68 12.91 14.15
C GLY A 101 2.31 12.25 12.81
N ILE A 102 3.22 12.23 11.83
CA ILE A 102 3.01 11.61 10.53
C ILE A 102 3.75 10.26 10.48
N CYS A 103 3.08 9.25 9.95
CA CYS A 103 3.66 7.93 9.72
C CYS A 103 4.06 7.78 8.26
N HIS A 104 5.31 7.38 8.03
CA HIS A 104 5.87 7.04 6.73
C HIS A 104 6.37 5.60 6.71
N VAL A 105 6.44 5.01 5.52
CA VAL A 105 7.18 3.77 5.26
C VAL A 105 8.38 4.10 4.39
N ILE A 106 9.59 3.90 4.91
CA ILE A 106 10.83 4.03 4.15
C ILE A 106 11.01 2.75 3.33
N ALA A 107 10.89 2.85 2.01
CA ALA A 107 10.91 1.70 1.12
C ALA A 107 12.28 1.02 1.09
N GLU A 108 12.29 -0.32 1.16
CA GLU A 108 13.45 -1.18 0.94
C GLU A 108 13.26 -2.06 -0.30
N GLN A 109 12.01 -2.46 -0.58
CA GLN A 109 11.60 -3.24 -1.74
C GLN A 109 10.25 -2.73 -2.26
N VAL A 110 10.14 -2.60 -3.58
CA VAL A 110 8.92 -2.14 -4.25
C VAL A 110 8.57 -3.14 -5.35
N GLU A 111 7.34 -3.63 -5.32
CA GLU A 111 6.82 -4.61 -6.27
C GLU A 111 5.57 -4.04 -6.94
N ASP A 112 5.51 -4.17 -8.26
CA ASP A 112 4.34 -3.85 -9.05
C ASP A 112 3.38 -5.04 -9.03
N ILE A 113 2.24 -4.85 -8.36
CA ILE A 113 1.16 -5.84 -8.26
C ILE A 113 -0.08 -5.41 -9.06
N SER A 114 0.10 -4.50 -10.03
CA SER A 114 -1.02 -3.99 -10.85
C SER A 114 -1.76 -5.09 -11.63
N TRP A 115 -1.11 -6.23 -11.87
CA TRP A 115 -1.76 -7.39 -12.49
C TRP A 115 -2.95 -7.90 -11.68
N MET A 116 -2.95 -7.73 -10.35
CA MET A 116 -4.09 -8.11 -9.50
C MET A 116 -5.35 -7.28 -9.79
N LEU A 117 -5.18 -6.05 -10.31
CA LEU A 117 -6.30 -5.22 -10.73
C LEU A 117 -6.92 -5.73 -12.02
N ASP A 118 -6.10 -6.30 -12.91
CA ASP A 118 -6.59 -6.85 -14.18
C ASP A 118 -7.45 -8.11 -13.94
N ASP A 119 -7.18 -8.85 -12.85
CA ASP A 119 -8.00 -9.98 -12.43
C ASP A 119 -9.40 -9.57 -11.96
N LEU A 120 -9.59 -8.37 -11.41
CA LEU A 120 -10.91 -7.88 -11.00
C LEU A 120 -11.86 -7.74 -12.20
N LEU A 121 -11.32 -7.38 -13.37
CA LEU A 121 -12.09 -7.24 -14.62
C LEU A 121 -12.46 -8.61 -15.23
N ARG A 122 -11.76 -9.68 -14.86
CA ARG A 122 -12.03 -11.03 -15.37
C ARG A 122 -13.25 -11.69 -14.72
N VAL A 123 -13.57 -11.29 -13.49
CA VAL A 123 -14.68 -11.88 -12.71
C VAL A 123 -16.03 -11.62 -13.38
N GLU A 124 -16.23 -10.45 -13.97
CA GLU A 124 -17.51 -10.08 -14.62
C GLU A 124 -17.76 -10.85 -15.93
N ALA A 125 -16.71 -11.13 -16.72
CA ALA A 125 -16.86 -11.83 -18.01
C ALA A 125 -17.38 -13.27 -17.88
N THR A 126 -17.19 -13.93 -16.73
CA THR A 126 -17.68 -15.29 -16.48
C THR A 126 -19.10 -15.35 -15.93
N ALA A 127 -19.65 -14.23 -15.46
CA ALA A 127 -21.01 -14.17 -14.93
C ALA A 127 -22.06 -14.08 -16.05
N ASP A 128 -21.71 -13.48 -17.19
CA ASP A 128 -22.63 -13.25 -18.31
C ASP A 128 -22.83 -14.49 -19.21
N GLU A 129 -21.90 -15.46 -19.19
CA GLU A 129 -22.00 -16.67 -20.04
C GLU A 129 -22.95 -17.75 -19.48
N ASN A 130 -23.31 -17.69 -18.19
CA ASN A 130 -24.20 -18.68 -17.56
C ASN A 130 -25.70 -18.36 -17.68
N GLY A 131 -26.07 -17.27 -18.36
CA GLY A 131 -27.46 -16.80 -18.50
C GLY A 131 -28.17 -17.15 -19.81
N ALA A 132 -27.47 -17.71 -20.81
CA ALA A 132 -27.99 -17.78 -22.19
C ALA A 132 -28.58 -19.14 -22.64
N ASP A 133 -28.59 -20.18 -21.79
CA ASP A 133 -29.03 -21.54 -22.20
C ASP A 133 -30.22 -22.08 -21.38
N ARG A 134 -31.25 -21.24 -21.16
CA ARG A 134 -32.57 -21.70 -20.71
C ARG A 134 -33.67 -20.98 -21.48
N GLY A 135 -33.88 -21.40 -22.72
CA GLY A 135 -35.00 -20.99 -23.58
C GLY A 135 -35.47 -22.15 -24.41
#